data_AF-M7SGR2-F1
#
_entry.id   AF-M7SGR2-F1
#
_cell.length_a   1.000
_cell.length_b   1.000
_cell.length_c   1.000
_cell.angle_alpha   90.00
_cell.angle_beta   90.00
_cell.angle_gamma   90.00
#
_symmetry.space_group_name_H-M   'P 1'
#
loop_
_entity.id
_entity.type
_entity.pdbx_description
1 polymer ?
#
loop_
_entity_poly.entity_id
_entity_poly.type
_entity_poly.pdbx_seq_one_letter_code
_entity_poly.pdbx_strand_id
1 'polypeptide(L)'
;MTLLETSCFLQRWRFGGDTVFSNGYSIAKYRSGVESLDLDKMEHTFGQVYGDVDPQYDFTIGPLRERVGDGEKKSYKLVDTRIMNGIMQQLYVWMDDRETGTLDEVVELVWER
;
A
#
# COMPACT_ATOMS: atom_id res chain seq x y z
N MET A 1 -14.00 12.28 8.70
CA MET A 1 -12.55 12.01 8.69
C MET A 1 -12.04 12.34 10.07
N THR A 2 -11.85 11.33 10.91
CA THR A 2 -11.41 11.54 12.30
C THR A 2 -9.89 11.43 12.32
N LEU A 3 -9.19 12.50 12.68
CA LEU A 3 -7.73 12.53 12.79
C LEU A 3 -7.32 11.86 14.10
N LEU A 4 -6.52 10.80 14.01
CA LEU A 4 -5.72 10.27 15.13
C LEU A 4 -4.25 10.57 14.83
N GLU A 5 -3.66 11.36 15.73
CA GLU A 5 -2.24 11.70 15.90
C GLU A 5 -1.46 12.36 14.74
N THR A 6 -0.91 13.54 15.05
CA THR A 6 -0.24 14.49 14.14
C THR A 6 1.28 14.33 14.02
N SER A 7 1.88 13.22 14.45
CA SER A 7 3.35 13.00 14.33
C SER A 7 3.76 11.66 13.73
N CYS A 8 2.85 10.94 13.07
CA CYS A 8 3.19 9.69 12.40
C CYS A 8 3.55 9.95 10.93
N PHE A 9 4.85 9.87 10.61
CA PHE A 9 5.36 9.86 9.23
C PHE A 9 4.79 8.70 8.38
N LEU A 10 4.12 7.74 9.03
CA LEU A 10 3.58 6.53 8.42
C LEU A 10 2.03 6.43 8.47
N GLN A 11 1.32 7.54 8.30
CA GLN A 11 -0.14 7.52 8.18
C GLN A 11 -0.63 6.65 7.00
N ARG A 12 -1.68 5.89 7.28
CA ARG A 12 -2.38 5.06 6.30
C ARG A 12 -3.85 5.40 6.31
N TRP A 13 -4.41 5.55 5.13
CA TRP A 13 -5.82 5.84 4.93
C TRP A 13 -6.50 4.61 4.33
N ARG A 14 -7.66 4.25 4.88
CA ARG A 14 -8.52 3.20 4.33
C ARG A 14 -9.61 3.83 3.48
N PHE A 15 -9.72 3.38 2.24
CA PHE A 15 -10.85 3.69 1.37
C PHE A 15 -11.72 2.43 1.23
N GLY A 16 -13.00 2.53 1.61
CA GLY A 16 -13.93 1.42 1.53
C GLY A 16 -13.50 0.17 2.33
N GLY A 17 -13.85 -1.01 1.80
CA GLY A 17 -13.62 -2.31 2.43
C GLY A 17 -12.26 -2.95 2.14
N ASP A 18 -11.53 -2.44 1.14
CA ASP A 18 -10.51 -3.22 0.44
C ASP A 18 -9.25 -2.43 0.06
N THR A 19 -9.23 -1.11 0.25
CA THR A 19 -8.16 -0.26 -0.30
C THR A 19 -7.44 0.49 0.82
N VAL A 20 -6.10 0.46 0.79
CA VAL A 20 -5.23 1.15 1.74
C VAL A 20 -4.25 2.03 0.98
N PHE A 21 -4.19 3.30 1.36
CA PHE A 21 -3.24 4.27 0.85
C PHE A 21 -2.19 4.57 1.91
N SER A 22 -0.91 4.48 1.53
CA SER A 22 0.23 4.60 2.45
C SER A 22 1.10 5.79 2.08
N ASN A 23 1.06 6.84 2.91
CA ASN A 23 1.99 7.99 2.89
C ASN A 23 2.28 8.64 1.53
N GLY A 24 1.33 8.68 0.60
CA GLY A 24 1.62 9.22 -0.74
C GLY A 24 2.42 8.30 -1.65
N TYR A 25 2.95 7.18 -1.15
CA TYR A 25 3.88 6.35 -1.92
C TYR A 25 3.18 5.22 -2.69
N SER A 26 2.20 4.57 -2.08
CA SER A 26 1.52 3.43 -2.69
C SER A 26 0.05 3.32 -2.31
N ILE A 27 -0.71 2.70 -3.21
CA ILE A 27 -2.09 2.27 -3.00
C ILE A 27 -2.11 0.75 -3.09
N ALA A 28 -2.66 0.08 -2.10
CA ALA A 28 -2.84 -1.37 -2.08
C ALA A 28 -4.32 -1.71 -2.10
N LYS A 29 -4.72 -2.61 -3.00
CA LYS A 29 -6.09 -3.13 -3.09
C LYS A 29 -6.08 -4.62 -2.80
N TYR A 30 -6.89 -5.03 -1.83
CA TYR A 30 -6.97 -6.39 -1.32
C TYR A 30 -8.25 -7.05 -1.81
N ARG A 31 -8.13 -8.12 -2.60
CA ARG A 31 -9.27 -8.80 -3.23
C ARG A 31 -10.31 -9.26 -2.20
N SER A 32 -9.83 -9.75 -1.06
CA SER A 32 -10.65 -10.29 0.03
C SER A 32 -10.99 -9.24 1.11
N GLY A 33 -10.73 -7.96 0.85
CA GLY A 33 -10.91 -6.89 1.83
C GLY A 33 -9.78 -6.80 2.86
N VAL A 34 -9.92 -5.86 3.80
CA VAL A 34 -8.89 -5.60 4.83
C VAL A 34 -9.34 -5.87 6.27
N GLU A 35 -10.57 -6.36 6.47
CA GLU A 35 -11.15 -6.50 7.82
C GLU A 35 -10.46 -7.56 8.68
N SER A 36 -9.97 -8.63 8.05
CA SER A 36 -9.22 -9.68 8.73
C SER A 36 -7.72 -9.37 8.86
N LEU A 37 -7.25 -8.25 8.31
CA LEU A 37 -5.85 -7.88 8.31
C LEU A 37 -5.54 -6.99 9.52
N ASP A 38 -4.52 -7.39 10.28
CA ASP A 38 -3.93 -6.51 11.29
C ASP A 38 -3.09 -5.44 10.58
N LEU A 39 -3.76 -4.35 10.21
CA LEU A 39 -3.10 -3.26 9.51
C LEU A 39 -2.04 -2.61 10.37
N ASP A 40 -2.03 -2.69 11.70
CA ASP A 40 -0.98 -2.08 12.53
C ASP A 40 0.38 -2.78 12.39
N LYS A 41 0.42 -3.92 11.71
CA LYS A 41 1.62 -4.69 11.40
C LYS A 41 2.04 -4.53 9.93
N MET A 42 3.34 -4.62 9.69
CA MET A 42 3.87 -4.65 8.32
C MET A 42 3.77 -6.05 7.72
N GLU A 43 3.51 -6.14 6.41
CA GLU A 43 3.43 -7.45 5.77
C GLU A 43 4.81 -8.11 5.67
N HIS A 44 4.91 -9.37 6.06
CA HIS A 44 6.14 -10.14 5.96
C HIS A 44 6.42 -10.53 4.51
N THR A 45 7.16 -9.69 3.78
CA THR A 45 7.53 -9.94 2.38
C THR A 45 8.96 -10.43 2.21
N PHE A 46 9.77 -10.48 3.28
CA PHE A 46 11.21 -10.74 3.24
C PHE A 46 11.59 -12.23 3.45
N GLY A 47 10.63 -13.06 3.87
CA GLY A 47 10.84 -14.49 4.19
C GLY A 47 11.46 -15.36 3.08
N GLN A 48 11.42 -14.90 1.83
CA GLN A 48 12.06 -15.61 0.71
C GLN A 48 13.59 -15.43 0.65
N VAL A 49 14.14 -14.41 1.32
CA VAL A 49 15.59 -14.11 1.31
C VAL A 49 16.26 -14.50 2.63
N TYR A 50 15.53 -14.36 3.74
CA TYR A 50 15.97 -14.72 5.09
C TYR A 50 14.81 -15.51 5.72
N GLY A 51 15.06 -16.73 6.23
CA GLY A 51 14.01 -17.68 6.63
C GLY A 51 12.99 -17.13 7.66
N ASP A 52 11.91 -17.89 7.89
CA ASP A 52 10.65 -17.52 8.59
C ASP A 52 10.75 -16.76 9.92
N VAL A 53 11.93 -16.68 10.53
CA VAL A 53 12.18 -15.92 11.75
C VAL A 53 13.54 -15.26 11.61
N ASP A 54 13.61 -14.09 10.97
CA ASP A 54 14.80 -13.24 11.05
C ASP A 54 14.60 -12.17 12.13
N PRO A 55 15.05 -12.41 13.38
CA PRO A 55 14.98 -11.42 14.45
C PRO A 55 15.78 -10.14 14.13
N GLN A 56 16.51 -10.06 13.01
CA GLN A 56 17.25 -8.87 12.62
C GLN A 56 16.40 -7.73 12.02
N TYR A 57 15.17 -7.98 11.57
CA TYR A 57 14.35 -6.92 10.97
C TYR A 57 13.18 -6.46 11.84
N ASP A 58 12.68 -7.33 12.72
CA ASP A 58 11.57 -7.00 13.63
C ASP A 58 11.87 -5.78 14.51
N PHE A 59 13.13 -5.62 14.95
CA PHE A 59 13.52 -4.46 15.76
C PHE A 59 13.58 -3.15 14.96
N THR A 60 13.72 -3.22 13.63
CA THR A 60 13.86 -2.03 12.77
C THR A 60 12.55 -1.61 12.13
N ILE A 61 11.71 -2.59 11.77
CA ILE A 61 10.52 -2.41 10.94
C ILE A 61 9.23 -2.53 11.76
N GLY A 62 9.31 -3.06 12.98
CA GLY A 62 8.17 -3.30 13.84
C GLY A 62 7.51 -4.66 13.58
N PRO A 63 6.42 -4.97 14.30
CA PRO A 63 5.79 -6.29 14.24
C PRO A 63 5.27 -6.60 12.83
N LEU A 64 5.50 -7.84 12.41
CA LEU A 64 5.12 -8.32 11.09
C LEU A 64 3.83 -9.16 11.14
N ARG A 65 3.02 -9.09 10.08
CA ARG A 65 1.87 -9.96 9.82
C ARG A 65 2.19 -10.91 8.66
N GLU A 66 1.44 -11.99 8.56
CA GLU A 66 1.51 -12.90 7.42
C GLU A 66 1.25 -12.18 6.10
N ARG A 67 1.96 -12.63 5.06
CA ARG A 67 1.76 -12.20 3.69
C ARG A 67 0.42 -12.71 3.17
N VAL A 68 -0.31 -11.85 2.48
CA VAL A 68 -1.45 -12.30 1.68
C VAL A 68 -0.98 -13.16 0.50
N GLY A 69 -1.82 -14.10 0.06
CA GLY A 69 -1.49 -14.97 -1.06
C GLY A 69 -1.19 -14.20 -2.35
N ASP A 70 -0.45 -14.85 -3.25
CA ASP A 70 -0.18 -14.27 -4.57
C ASP A 70 -1.49 -14.01 -5.32
N GLY A 71 -1.59 -12.84 -5.95
CA GLY A 71 -2.82 -12.39 -6.62
C GLY A 71 -3.92 -11.85 -5.70
N GLU A 72 -3.80 -12.00 -4.37
CA GLU A 72 -4.81 -11.46 -3.42
C GLU A 72 -4.61 -9.98 -3.09
N LYS A 73 -3.50 -9.39 -3.54
CA LYS A 73 -3.20 -7.96 -3.38
C LYS A 73 -2.58 -7.39 -4.64
N LYS A 74 -3.14 -6.28 -5.12
CA LYS A 74 -2.48 -5.39 -6.10
C LYS A 74 -1.85 -4.20 -5.38
N SER A 75 -0.64 -3.83 -5.77
CA SER A 75 0.07 -2.67 -5.25
C SER A 75 0.40 -1.70 -6.37
N TYR A 76 -0.28 -0.56 -6.40
CA TYR A 76 -0.03 0.54 -7.31
C TYR A 76 1.08 1.44 -6.73
N LYS A 77 2.06 1.80 -7.54
CA LYS A 77 3.19 2.67 -7.12
C LYS A 77 3.02 4.06 -7.68
N LEU A 78 3.34 5.08 -6.90
CA LEU A 78 3.37 6.47 -7.38
C LEU A 78 4.36 6.59 -8.55
N VAL A 79 3.92 7.16 -9.66
CA VAL A 79 4.77 7.44 -10.83
C VAL A 79 4.87 8.93 -11.15
N ASP A 80 3.85 9.72 -10.80
CA ASP A 80 3.85 11.16 -11.06
C ASP A 80 3.04 11.92 -10.00
N THR A 81 3.41 13.16 -9.74
CA THR A 81 2.69 14.09 -8.88
C THR A 81 2.71 15.47 -9.51
N ARG A 82 1.53 16.09 -9.64
CA ARG A 82 1.36 17.42 -10.22
C ARG A 82 0.51 18.28 -9.32
N ILE A 83 0.82 19.57 -9.29
CA ILE A 83 0.02 20.58 -8.61
C ILE A 83 -0.42 21.59 -9.66
N MET A 84 -1.72 21.73 -9.84
CA MET A 84 -2.32 22.67 -10.80
C MET A 84 -3.45 23.43 -10.09
N ASN A 85 -3.39 24.76 -10.12
CA ASN A 85 -4.40 25.63 -9.51
C ASN A 85 -4.71 25.31 -8.03
N GLY A 86 -3.71 24.84 -7.28
CA GLY A 86 -3.86 24.47 -5.87
C GLY A 86 -4.48 23.09 -5.63
N ILE A 87 -4.79 22.33 -6.68
CA ILE A 87 -5.21 20.93 -6.61
C ILE A 87 -3.98 20.05 -6.82
N MET A 88 -3.78 19.06 -5.94
CA MET A 88 -2.72 18.07 -6.10
C MET A 88 -3.30 16.80 -6.73
N GLN A 89 -2.65 16.33 -7.79
CA GLN A 89 -2.97 15.09 -8.49
C GLN A 89 -1.78 14.14 -8.41
N GLN A 90 -2.05 12.88 -8.10
CA GLN A 90 -1.04 11.84 -8.00
C GLN A 90 -1.46 10.65 -8.86
N LEU A 91 -0.55 10.15 -9.68
CA LEU A 91 -0.78 8.99 -10.54
C LEU A 91 -0.05 7.77 -9.99
N TYR A 92 -0.79 6.68 -9.83
CA TYR A 92 -0.29 5.39 -9.36
C TYR A 92 -0.52 4.32 -10.42
N VAL A 93 0.49 3.49 -10.67
CA VAL A 93 0.42 2.44 -11.69
C VAL A 93 0.67 1.08 -11.06
N TRP A 94 -0.18 0.12 -11.42
CA TRP A 94 0.09 -1.30 -11.26
C TRP A 94 0.43 -1.85 -12.64
N MET A 95 1.67 -2.31 -12.81
CA MET A 95 2.11 -3.00 -14.01
C MET A 95 1.99 -4.49 -13.77
N ASP A 96 1.35 -5.20 -14.69
CA ASP A 96 1.35 -6.66 -14.64
C ASP A 96 2.66 -7.24 -15.19
N ASP A 97 2.89 -8.52 -14.94
CA ASP A 97 3.93 -9.25 -15.64
C ASP A 97 3.60 -9.29 -17.14
N ARG A 98 4.54 -8.86 -17.99
CA ARG A 98 4.31 -8.71 -19.44
C ARG A 98 3.95 -10.03 -20.13
N GLU A 99 4.18 -11.17 -19.47
CA GLU A 99 3.87 -12.50 -19.99
C GLU A 99 2.37 -12.85 -19.93
N THR A 100 1.59 -12.27 -19.02
CA THR A 100 0.17 -12.62 -18.82
C THR A 100 -0.77 -11.94 -19.81
N GLY A 101 -0.29 -10.89 -20.50
CA GLY A 101 -1.09 -10.11 -21.46
C GLY A 101 -2.16 -9.22 -20.83
N THR A 102 -2.16 -9.07 -19.50
CA THR A 102 -3.10 -8.20 -18.80
C THR A 102 -2.71 -6.73 -18.98
N LEU A 103 -3.71 -5.85 -19.03
CA LEU A 103 -3.47 -4.41 -19.17
C LEU A 103 -2.97 -3.82 -17.84
N ASP A 104 -2.03 -2.88 -17.96
CA ASP A 104 -1.63 -2.02 -16.84
C ASP A 104 -2.84 -1.25 -16.30
N GLU A 105 -2.87 -1.06 -14.99
CA GLU A 105 -3.93 -0.30 -14.34
C GLU A 105 -3.38 1.00 -13.74
N VAL A 106 -4.17 2.07 -13.85
CA VAL A 106 -3.81 3.40 -13.36
C VAL A 106 -4.86 3.87 -12.36
N VAL A 107 -4.41 4.42 -11.24
CA VAL A 107 -5.23 5.10 -10.24
C VAL A 107 -4.76 6.55 -10.13
N GLU A 108 -5.70 7.48 -10.26
CA GLU A 108 -5.46 8.90 -9.98
C GLU A 108 -6.05 9.26 -8.61
N LEU A 109 -5.24 9.89 -7.76
CA LEU A 109 -5.68 10.47 -6.50
C LEU A 109 -5.66 12.00 -6.61
N VAL A 110 -6.85 12.59 -6.50
CA VAL A 110 -7.04 14.04 -6.56
C VAL A 110 -7.33 14.56 -5.15
N TRP A 111 -6.52 15.51 -4.71
CA TRP A 111 -6.66 16.16 -3.41
C TRP A 111 -7.37 17.50 -3.58
N GLU A 112 -8.61 17.53 -3.12
CA GLU A 112 -9.44 18.74 -3.07
C GLU A 112 -9.49 19.29 -1.64
N ARG A 113 -9.69 20.60 -1.52
CA ARG A 113 -9.64 21.33 -0.25
C ARG A 113 -11.02 21.51 0.36
#